data_AF-B4FV66-F1
#
_entry.id   AF-B4FV66-F1
#
_cell.length_a   1.000
_cell.length_b   1.000
_cell.length_c   1.000
_cell.angle_alpha   90.00
_cell.angle_beta   90.00
_cell.angle_gamma   90.00
#
_symmetry.space_group_name_H-M   'P 1'
#
loop_
_entity.id
_entity.type
_entity.pdbx_description
1 polymer ?
#
loop_
_entity_poly.entity_id
_entity_poly.type
_entity_poly.pdbx_seq_one_letter_code
_entity_poly.pdbx_strand_id
1 'polypeptide(L)'
;MYQSQCMTSEKTHYSGTMNGTIFVVAGGGGCHLSSYTTAIPKWSIYRDYDFGFVKLTAFNHSSLLFEYKKSSDSKVYDSFTIDRDYRDVLRCVHDSCFPTTLAT
;
A
#
# COMPACT_ATOMS: atom_id res chain seq x y z
N MET A 1 -2.81 4.54 -5.52
CA MET A 1 -2.79 5.89 -6.12
C MET A 1 -2.30 5.77 -7.55
N TYR A 2 -2.89 6.55 -8.45
CA TYR A 2 -2.41 6.76 -9.81
C TYR A 2 -2.66 8.23 -10.16
N GLN A 3 -1.69 8.91 -10.81
CA GLN A 3 -1.79 10.33 -11.17
C GLN A 3 -2.30 11.25 -10.04
N SER A 4 -1.74 11.10 -8.82
CA SER A 4 -2.13 11.85 -7.62
C SER A 4 -3.58 11.67 -7.13
N GLN A 5 -4.31 10.68 -7.67
CA GLN A 5 -5.67 10.35 -7.28
C GLN A 5 -5.76 8.97 -6.60
N CYS A 6 -6.67 8.85 -5.63
CA CYS A 6 -6.97 7.59 -4.99
C CYS A 6 -7.86 6.74 -5.92
N MET A 7 -7.36 5.55 -6.28
CA MET A 7 -8.08 4.61 -7.16
C MET A 7 -9.03 3.70 -6.37
N THR A 8 -9.01 3.77 -5.05
CA THR A 8 -9.88 3.04 -4.12
C THR A 8 -10.09 3.88 -2.86
N SER A 9 -11.23 3.69 -2.19
CA SER A 9 -11.55 4.25 -0.88
C SER A 9 -11.17 3.34 0.29
N GLU A 10 -10.74 2.10 0.00
CA GLU A 10 -10.28 1.15 1.02
C GLU A 10 -9.05 1.69 1.74
N LYS A 11 -8.95 1.40 3.06
CA LYS A 11 -7.85 1.88 3.91
C LYS A 11 -7.04 0.75 4.53
N THR A 12 -7.70 -0.32 4.96
CA THR A 12 -7.09 -1.41 5.74
C THR A 12 -7.23 -2.78 5.08
N HIS A 13 -8.23 -3.00 4.23
CA HIS A 13 -8.46 -4.29 3.59
C HIS A 13 -8.62 -4.09 2.09
N TYR A 14 -7.59 -4.43 1.32
CA TYR A 14 -7.59 -4.28 -0.13
C TYR A 14 -7.87 -5.62 -0.79
N SER A 15 -8.89 -5.71 -1.64
CA SER A 15 -9.19 -6.94 -2.37
C SER A 15 -9.42 -6.73 -3.88
N GLY A 16 -9.44 -7.83 -4.63
CA GLY A 16 -9.79 -7.84 -6.05
C GLY A 16 -8.68 -7.30 -6.95
N THR A 17 -8.99 -6.41 -7.91
CA THR A 17 -8.05 -5.88 -8.91
C THR A 17 -7.26 -4.64 -8.45
N MET A 18 -5.96 -4.58 -8.76
CA MET A 18 -5.07 -3.51 -8.31
C MET A 18 -5.18 -2.30 -9.24
N ASN A 19 -6.14 -1.41 -8.98
CA ASN A 19 -6.33 -0.20 -9.81
C ASN A 19 -5.23 0.86 -9.65
N GLY A 20 -4.29 0.68 -8.71
CA GLY A 20 -3.14 1.56 -8.54
C GLY A 20 -2.24 1.12 -7.39
N THR A 21 -1.12 1.82 -7.22
CA THR A 21 -0.05 1.41 -6.29
C THR A 21 -0.21 2.02 -4.90
N ILE A 22 0.06 1.24 -3.86
CA ILE A 22 0.17 1.72 -2.48
C ILE A 22 1.61 2.23 -2.29
N PHE A 23 1.75 3.47 -1.85
CA PHE A 23 3.05 4.08 -1.56
C PHE A 23 3.23 4.17 -0.05
N VAL A 24 4.37 3.70 0.44
CA VAL A 24 4.70 3.68 1.87
C VAL A 24 6.05 4.38 2.05
N VAL A 25 6.11 5.30 3.02
CA VAL A 25 7.35 5.94 3.46
C VAL A 25 7.73 5.38 4.82
N ALA A 26 8.78 4.56 4.87
CA ALA A 26 9.27 3.90 6.09
C ALA A 26 10.72 4.31 6.40
N GLY A 27 11.01 5.62 6.32
CA GLY A 27 12.36 6.17 6.53
C GLY A 27 12.74 6.41 8.00
N GLY A 28 11.84 6.16 8.95
CA GLY A 28 12.02 6.39 10.40
C GLY A 28 12.90 5.35 11.09
N GLY A 29 14.05 4.97 10.51
CA GLY A 29 14.88 3.89 11.04
C GLY A 29 15.78 4.25 12.24
N GLY A 30 16.05 5.54 12.48
CA GLY A 30 16.90 5.97 13.61
C GLY A 30 17.69 7.28 13.44
N CYS A 31 17.56 8.00 12.33
CA CYS A 31 18.18 9.33 12.13
C CYS A 31 17.30 10.47 12.70
N HIS A 32 17.63 11.73 12.46
CA HIS A 32 16.73 12.84 12.79
C HIS A 32 15.38 12.70 12.08
N LEU A 33 14.29 12.82 12.84
CA LEU A 33 12.94 12.80 12.30
C LEU A 33 12.67 14.07 11.48
N SER A 34 11.96 13.92 10.37
CA SER A 34 11.59 15.02 9.47
C SER A 34 10.12 15.38 9.62
N SER A 35 9.83 16.65 9.89
CA SER A 35 8.47 17.12 10.16
C SER A 35 7.59 17.08 8.90
N TYR A 36 6.33 16.72 9.07
CA TYR A 36 5.34 16.78 7.99
C TYR A 36 4.92 18.22 7.67
N THR A 37 4.47 18.44 6.43
CA THR A 37 3.75 19.65 6.07
C THR A 37 2.39 19.74 6.77
N THR A 38 1.90 20.96 7.00
CA THR A 38 0.58 21.23 7.57
C THR A 38 -0.56 20.81 6.64
N ALA A 39 -0.35 20.87 5.33
CA ALA A 39 -1.34 20.46 4.34
C ALA A 39 -1.37 18.93 4.20
N ILE A 40 -2.50 18.31 4.57
CA ILE A 40 -2.69 16.86 4.46
C ILE A 40 -3.31 16.55 3.09
N PRO A 41 -2.58 15.89 2.18
CA PRO A 41 -3.16 15.50 0.90
C PRO A 41 -4.19 14.39 1.11
N LYS A 42 -5.22 14.35 0.24
CA LYS A 42 -6.33 13.38 0.33
C LYS A 42 -5.88 11.91 0.28
N TRP A 43 -4.72 11.63 -0.30
CA TRP A 43 -4.16 10.27 -0.43
C TRP A 43 -3.33 9.82 0.78
N SER A 44 -3.05 10.70 1.74
CA SER A 44 -2.29 10.35 2.94
C SER A 44 -3.21 9.70 3.98
N ILE A 45 -3.16 8.37 4.08
CA ILE A 45 -4.03 7.59 4.99
C ILE A 45 -3.50 7.59 6.43
N TYR A 46 -2.20 7.34 6.60
CA TYR A 46 -1.56 7.21 7.91
C TYR A 46 -0.21 7.96 7.93
N ARG A 47 0.13 8.57 9.06
CA ARG A 47 1.39 9.30 9.30
C ARG A 47 1.79 9.13 10.75
N ASP A 48 3.07 8.87 10.98
CA ASP A 48 3.64 8.75 12.32
C ASP A 48 5.00 9.45 12.36
N TYR A 49 5.17 10.36 13.32
CA TYR A 49 6.42 11.09 13.53
C TYR A 49 7.20 10.39 14.65
N ASP A 50 7.67 9.18 14.38
CA ASP A 50 8.38 8.35 15.33
C ASP A 50 9.30 7.37 14.59
N PHE A 51 10.12 6.65 15.36
CA PHE A 51 10.95 5.59 14.82
C PHE A 51 10.16 4.30 14.66
N GLY A 52 10.32 3.66 13.51
CA GLY A 52 9.62 2.43 13.20
C GLY A 52 10.13 1.76 11.94
N PHE A 53 9.61 0.57 11.71
CA PHE A 53 9.93 -0.26 10.56
C PHE A 53 8.69 -0.98 10.05
N VAL A 54 8.77 -1.45 8.81
CA VAL A 54 7.72 -2.21 8.16
C VAL A 54 8.06 -3.69 8.17
N LYS A 55 7.04 -4.51 8.36
CA LYS A 55 7.09 -5.95 8.22
C LYS A 55 6.03 -6.40 7.22
N LEU A 56 6.43 -7.18 6.24
CA LEU A 56 5.55 -7.81 5.26
C LEU A 56 5.47 -9.31 5.55
N THR A 57 4.25 -9.85 5.61
CA THR A 57 3.99 -11.28 5.82
C THR A 57 3.11 -11.78 4.69
N ALA A 58 3.66 -12.60 3.79
CA ALA A 58 2.88 -13.33 2.79
C ALA A 58 2.38 -14.63 3.43
N PHE A 59 1.07 -14.75 3.64
CA PHE A 59 0.49 -15.96 4.22
C PHE A 59 0.33 -17.06 3.18
N ASN A 60 0.00 -16.69 1.95
CA ASN A 60 -0.17 -17.58 0.82
C ASN A 60 0.00 -16.77 -0.49
N HIS A 61 -0.35 -17.37 -1.63
CA HIS A 61 -0.25 -16.72 -2.94
C HIS A 61 -1.28 -15.60 -3.18
N SER A 62 -2.33 -15.53 -2.36
CA SER A 62 -3.40 -14.54 -2.49
C SER A 62 -3.43 -13.51 -1.36
N SER A 63 -2.86 -13.79 -0.19
CA SER A 63 -2.98 -12.96 1.03
C SER A 63 -1.62 -12.45 1.50
N LEU A 64 -1.49 -11.12 1.56
CA LEU A 64 -0.34 -10.40 2.10
C LEU A 64 -0.80 -9.49 3.24
N LEU A 65 -0.07 -9.50 4.35
CA LEU A 65 -0.24 -8.57 5.46
C LEU A 65 0.94 -7.61 5.53
N PHE A 66 0.62 -6.33 5.63
CA PHE A 66 1.54 -5.26 5.95
C PHE A 66 1.34 -4.82 7.39
N GLU A 67 2.43 -4.67 8.13
CA GLU A 67 2.44 -4.14 9.50
C GLU A 67 3.52 -3.06 9.62
N TYR A 68 3.15 -1.88 10.09
CA TYR A 68 4.08 -0.85 10.57
C TYR A 68 4.19 -0.94 12.09
N LYS A 69 5.43 -1.04 12.56
CA LYS A 69 5.74 -1.21 13.98
C LYS A 69 6.67 -0.11 14.46
N LYS A 70 6.40 0.42 15.64
CA LYS A 70 7.33 1.36 16.28
C LYS A 70 8.53 0.62 16.84
N SER A 71 9.70 1.23 16.71
CA SER A 71 10.95 0.68 17.22
C SER A 71 11.03 0.75 18.76
N SER A 72 10.25 1.63 19.39
CA SER A 72 10.25 1.83 20.85
C SER A 72 9.61 0.69 21.62
N ASP A 73 8.48 0.15 21.15
CA ASP A 73 7.72 -0.89 21.85
C ASP A 73 7.41 -2.13 21.00
N SER A 74 7.80 -2.13 19.72
CA SER A 74 7.54 -3.21 18.78
C SER A 74 6.06 -3.59 18.67
N LYS A 75 5.13 -2.67 18.93
CA LYS A 75 3.70 -2.86 18.66
C LYS A 75 3.34 -2.39 17.25
N VAL A 76 2.22 -2.89 16.75
CA VAL A 76 1.68 -2.53 15.43
C VAL A 76 0.83 -1.28 15.58
N TYR A 77 1.09 -0.29 14.73
CA TYR A 77 0.39 1.01 14.76
C TYR A 77 -0.36 1.33 13.47
N ASP A 78 0.05 0.73 12.35
CA ASP A 78 -0.69 0.74 11.09
C ASP A 78 -0.56 -0.64 10.44
N SER A 79 -1.62 -1.09 9.79
CA SER A 79 -1.64 -2.40 9.13
C SER A 79 -2.71 -2.46 8.08
N PHE A 80 -2.41 -3.16 6.99
CA PHE A 80 -3.41 -3.48 5.97
C PHE A 80 -3.18 -4.86 5.37
N THR A 81 -4.25 -5.46 4.87
CA THR A 81 -4.19 -6.73 4.12
C THR A 81 -4.42 -6.47 2.64
N ILE A 82 -3.81 -7.32 1.82
CA ILE A 82 -4.07 -7.43 0.39
C ILE A 82 -4.48 -8.87 0.12
N ASP A 83 -5.72 -9.04 -0.34
CA ASP A 83 -6.31 -10.33 -0.69
C ASP A 83 -6.69 -10.34 -2.18
N ARG A 84 -5.86 -10.95 -3.02
CA ARG A 84 -6.00 -10.95 -4.47
C ARG A 84 -5.62 -12.29 -5.08
N ASP A 85 -6.41 -12.78 -6.01
CA ASP A 85 -6.03 -13.96 -6.76
C ASP A 85 -5.18 -13.60 -7.98
N TYR A 86 -4.46 -14.59 -8.52
CA TYR A 86 -3.64 -14.38 -9.73
C TYR A 86 -4.43 -13.78 -10.91
N ARG A 87 -5.72 -14.13 -11.04
CA ARG A 87 -6.61 -13.56 -12.06
C ARG A 87 -6.81 -12.06 -11.91
N ASP A 88 -6.78 -11.55 -10.67
CA ASP A 88 -6.94 -10.13 -10.40
C ASP A 88 -5.69 -9.33 -10.73
N VAL A 89 -4.53 -9.97 -10.75
CA VAL A 89 -3.27 -9.38 -11.23
C VAL A 89 -3.27 -9.26 -12.75
N LEU A 90 -3.88 -10.21 -13.46
CA LEU A 90 -3.97 -10.22 -14.92
C LEU A 90 -5.07 -9.31 -15.50
N ARG A 91 -5.97 -8.81 -14.66
CA ARG A 91 -7.06 -7.94 -15.13
C ARG A 91 -6.51 -6.62 -15.64
N CYS A 92 -7.11 -6.12 -16.72
CA CYS A 92 -6.80 -4.80 -17.24
C CYS A 92 -7.26 -3.71 -16.26
N VAL A 93 -6.36 -2.77 -15.99
CA VAL A 93 -6.65 -1.53 -15.27
C VAL A 93 -6.21 -0.34 -16.12
N HIS A 94 -6.54 0.87 -15.67
CA HIS A 94 -6.20 2.09 -16.39
C HIS A 94 -4.69 2.16 -16.67
N ASP A 95 -4.33 2.39 -17.94
CA ASP A 95 -2.96 2.40 -18.46
C ASP A 95 -2.12 1.13 -18.21
N SER A 96 -2.77 0.01 -17.84
CA SER A 96 -2.14 -1.30 -17.66
C SER A 96 -3.07 -2.40 -18.17
N CYS A 97 -3.10 -2.54 -19.50
CA CYS A 97 -3.81 -3.61 -20.21
C CYS A 97 -2.94 -4.14 -21.34
N PHE A 98 -2.86 -5.47 -21.46
CA PHE A 98 -2.08 -6.10 -22.52
C PHE A 98 -2.77 -5.93 -23.88
N PRO A 99 -2.00 -5.76 -24.98
CA PRO A 99 -2.56 -5.73 -26.31
C PRO A 99 -3.25 -7.06 -26.63
N THR A 100 -4.40 -7.00 -27.29
CA THR A 100 -5.14 -8.17 -27.75
C THR A 100 -5.10 -8.22 -29.27
N THR A 101 -5.18 -9.44 -29.83
CA THR A 101 -5.34 -9.66 -31.27
C THR A 101 -6.79 -10.02 -31.57
N LEU A 102 -7.30 -9.60 -32.73
CA LEU A 102 -8.61 -10.02 -33.23
C LEU A 102 -8.56 -11.38 -33.95
N ALA A 103 -7.38 -12.00 -34.04
CA ALA A 103 -7.24 -13.35 -34.57
C ALA A 103 -7.83 -14.37 -33.58
N THR A 104 -8.68 -15.27 -34.08
CA THR A 104 -9.26 -16.41 -33.36
C THR A 104 -8.53 -17.70 -33.67
#